data_AF-A0A378QSA8-F1
#
_entry.id   AF-A0A378QSA8-F1
#
_cell.length_a   1.000
_cell.length_b   1.000
_cell.length_c   1.000
_cell.angle_alpha   90.00
_cell.angle_beta   90.00
_cell.angle_gamma   90.00
#
_symmetry.space_group_name_H-M   'P 1'
#
loop_
_entity.id
_entity.type
_entity.pdbx_description
1 polymer ?
#
loop_
_entity_poly.entity_id
_entity_poly.type
_entity_poly.pdbx_seq_one_letter_code
_entity_poly.pdbx_strand_id
1 'polypeptide(L)' 'MNYEASTHLSDEKFKRLIGVEQEVFNNMLACLEQAQATVHQKGGRKLKIGMPNLLMATLQYFKEYRTQWRILAGKS' A
#
# COMPACT_ATOMS: atom_id res chain seq x y z
N MET A 1 9.44 1.14 5.89
CA MET A 1 9.67 -0.13 5.16
C MET A 1 9.78 0.22 3.67
N ASN A 2 10.72 -0.36 2.92
CA ASN A 2 10.91 -0.08 1.49
C ASN A 2 10.33 -1.23 0.66
N TYR A 3 9.51 -0.91 -0.35
CA TYR A 3 8.91 -1.86 -1.29
C TYR A 3 9.96 -2.72 -1.98
N GLU A 4 11.11 -2.16 -2.34
CA GLU A 4 12.21 -2.90 -2.98
C GLU A 4 12.73 -4.06 -2.11
N ALA A 5 12.69 -3.92 -0.77
CA ALA A 5 13.07 -5.01 0.11
C ALA A 5 11.99 -6.12 0.17
N SER A 6 10.74 -5.78 -0.15
CA SER A 6 9.61 -6.73 -0.14
C SER A 6 9.45 -7.53 -1.42
N THR A 7 10.05 -7.10 -2.54
CA THR A 7 9.94 -7.80 -3.84
C THR A 7 10.67 -9.15 -3.84
N HIS A 8 11.62 -9.35 -2.93
CA HIS A 8 12.35 -10.61 -2.75
C HIS A 8 11.63 -11.64 -1.86
N LEU A 9 10.43 -11.31 -1.35
CA LEU A 9 9.64 -12.22 -0.54
C LEU A 9 8.89 -13.22 -1.43
N SER A 10 8.60 -14.40 -0.88
CA SER A 10 7.61 -15.30 -1.49
C SER A 10 6.22 -14.69 -1.38
N ASP A 11 5.32 -15.05 -2.29
CA ASP A 11 3.93 -14.56 -2.32
C ASP A 11 3.21 -14.68 -0.98
N GLU A 12 3.41 -15.78 -0.25
CA GLU A 12 2.85 -15.98 1.08
C GLU A 12 3.38 -14.97 2.10
N LYS A 13 4.70 -14.73 2.11
CA LYS A 13 5.33 -13.76 3.01
C LYS A 13 4.92 -12.34 2.64
N PHE A 14 4.84 -12.04 1.35
CA PHE A 14 4.34 -10.77 0.83
C PHE A 14 2.90 -10.53 1.30
N LYS A 15 2.00 -11.49 1.07
CA LYS A 15 0.60 -11.42 1.49
C LYS A 15 0.45 -11.26 2.99
N ARG A 16 1.22 -12.00 3.78
CA ARG A 16 1.21 -11.87 5.24
C ARG A 16 1.64 -10.48 5.70
N LEU A 17 2.66 -9.91 5.06
CA LEU A 17 3.19 -8.60 5.39
C LEU A 17 2.20 -7.49 4.99
N ILE A 18 1.86 -7.42 3.70
CA ILE A 18 1.12 -6.31 3.07
C ILE A 18 -0.40 -6.45 3.26
N GLY A 19 -0.91 -7.68 3.32
CA GLY A 19 -2.34 -7.98 3.48
C GLY A 19 -3.07 -8.29 2.17
N VAL A 20 -2.40 -8.21 1.02
CA VAL A 20 -2.93 -8.56 -0.31
C VAL A 20 -1.90 -9.38 -1.07
N GLU A 21 -2.36 -10.15 -2.06
CA GLU A 21 -1.48 -10.89 -2.96
C GLU A 21 -0.62 -9.94 -3.81
N GLN A 22 0.55 -10.41 -4.22
CA GLN A 22 1.50 -9.58 -4.98
C GLN A 22 0.95 -9.16 -6.34
N GLU A 23 0.19 -10.04 -7.01
CA GLU A 23 -0.52 -9.70 -8.24
C GLU A 23 -1.53 -8.57 -8.04
N VAL A 24 -2.35 -8.66 -6.98
CA VAL A 24 -3.34 -7.63 -6.64
C VAL A 24 -2.67 -6.30 -6.33
N PHE A 25 -1.55 -6.34 -5.60
CA PHE A 25 -0.75 -5.14 -5.32
C PHE A 25 -0.25 -4.47 -6.60
N ASN A 26 0.28 -5.25 -7.55
CA ASN A 26 0.77 -4.75 -8.83
C ASN A 26 -0.37 -4.13 -9.66
N ASN A 27 -1.55 -4.76 -9.67
CA ASN A 27 -2.73 -4.22 -10.36
C ASN A 27 -3.18 -2.88 -9.74
N MET A 28 -3.21 -2.77 -8.41
CA MET A 28 -3.50 -1.52 -7.71
C MET A 28 -2.47 -0.44 -8.04
N LEU A 29 -1.18 -0.80 -8.04
CA LEU A 29 -0.10 0.12 -8.37
C LEU A 29 -0.23 0.66 -9.80
N ALA A 30 -0.50 -0.20 -10.78
CA ALA A 30 -0.71 0.21 -12.16
C ALA A 30 -1.88 1.20 -12.32
N CYS A 31 -3.00 0.95 -11.65
CA CYS A 31 -4.13 1.88 -11.64
C CYS A 31 -3.75 3.24 -11.03
N LEU A 32 -2.99 3.25 -9.93
CA LEU A 32 -2.54 4.48 -9.27
C LEU A 32 -1.54 5.25 -10.11
N GLU A 33 -0.59 4.58 -10.76
CA GLU A 33 0.39 5.22 -11.64
C GLU A 33 -0.30 5.83 -12.87
N GLN A 34 -1.28 5.13 -13.45
CA GLN A 34 -2.08 5.66 -14.56
C GLN A 34 -2.88 6.89 -14.13
N ALA A 35 -3.55 6.84 -12.98
CA ALA A 35 -4.29 7.99 -12.43
C ALA A 35 -3.36 9.17 -12.12
N GLN A 36 -2.19 8.88 -11.54
CA GLN A 36 -1.18 9.89 -11.25
C GLN A 36 -0.67 10.58 -12.52
N ALA A 37 -0.47 9.84 -13.62
CA ALA A 37 -0.08 10.41 -14.91
C ALA A 37 -1.15 11.42 -15.43
N THR A 38 -2.43 11.10 -15.28
CA THR A 38 -3.53 12.00 -15.65
C THR A 38 -3.58 13.25 -14.76
N VAL A 39 -3.32 13.12 -13.46
CA VAL A 39 -3.33 14.25 -12.51
C VAL A 39 -2.13 15.19 -12.73
N HIS A 40 -0.95 14.66 -13.06
CA HIS A 40 0.23 15.49 -13.32
C HIS A 40 0.18 16.27 -14.64
N GLN A 41 -0.62 15.85 -15.63
CA GLN A 41 -0.90 16.68 -16.81
C GLN A 41 -1.54 18.02 -16.44
N LYS A 42 -2.20 18.11 -15.27
CA LYS A 42 -2.86 19.32 -14.77
C LYS A 42 -2.01 20.15 -13.80
N GLY A 43 -0.72 19.83 -13.61
CA GLY A 43 0.20 20.64 -12.79
C GLY A 43 0.24 20.29 -11.29
N GLY A 44 -0.01 19.03 -10.91
CA GLY A 44 0.06 18.57 -9.52
C GLY A 44 1.48 18.44 -8.95
N ARG A 45 1.63 18.67 -7.63
CA ARG A 45 2.91 18.51 -6.88
C ARG A 45 3.41 17.08 -6.94
N LYS A 46 4.68 16.89 -7.33
CA LYS A 46 5.35 15.58 -7.31
C LYS A 46 5.39 15.02 -5.89
N LEU A 47 4.96 13.76 -5.71
CA LEU A 47 5.06 13.05 -4.45
C LEU A 47 6.53 12.87 -4.05
N LYS A 48 6.85 13.11 -2.77
CA LYS A 48 8.20 12.88 -2.22
C LYS A 48 8.51 11.39 -2.00
N ILE A 49 7.48 10.57 -1.92
CA ILE A 49 7.53 9.12 -1.69
C ILE A 49 7.11 8.44 -2.99
N GLY A 50 7.82 7.40 -3.40
CA GLY A 50 7.45 6.61 -4.58
C GLY A 50 6.07 5.96 -4.40
N MET A 51 5.29 5.86 -5.48
CA MET A 51 3.94 5.30 -5.45
C MET A 51 3.87 3.88 -4.81
N PRO A 52 4.81 2.95 -5.07
CA PRO A 52 4.78 1.63 -4.43
C PRO A 52 4.89 1.72 -2.89
N ASN A 53 5.77 2.59 -2.40
CA ASN A 53 5.96 2.81 -0.96
C ASN A 53 4.74 3.47 -0.33
N LEU A 54 4.07 4.37 -1.05
CA LEU A 54 2.83 5.01 -0.59
C LEU A 54 1.68 4.00 -0.48
N LEU A 55 1.49 3.16 -1.51
CA LEU A 55 0.47 2.10 -1.50
C LEU A 55 0.71 1.13 -0.34
N MET A 56 1.95 0.68 -0.15
CA MET A 56 2.31 -0.20 0.96
C MET A 56 2.00 0.43 2.33
N ALA A 57 2.39 1.68 2.56
CA ALA A 57 2.11 2.37 3.82
C ALA A 57 0.60 2.49 4.07
N THR A 58 -0.17 2.77 3.03
CA THR A 58 -1.63 2.89 3.09
C THR A 58 -2.29 1.56 3.47
N LEU A 59 -1.88 0.45 2.85
CA LEU A 59 -2.41 -0.88 3.17
C LEU A 59 -2.05 -1.33 4.59
N GLN A 60 -0.82 -1.04 5.04
CA GLN A 60 -0.39 -1.31 6.41
C GLN A 60 -1.21 -0.50 7.42
N TYR A 61 -1.42 0.79 7.15
CA TYR A 61 -2.26 1.65 7.98
C TYR A 61 -3.68 1.09 8.13
N PHE A 62 -4.31 0.67 7.03
CA PHE A 62 -5.66 0.06 7.10
C PHE A 62 -5.70 -1.23 7.92
N LYS A 63 -4.66 -2.07 7.83
CA LYS A 63 -4.54 -3.30 8.61
C LYS A 63 -4.36 -3.02 10.11
N GLU A 64 -3.50 -2.07 10.46
CA GLU A 64 -3.27 -1.67 11.85
C GLU A 64 -4.50 -1.01 12.46
N TYR A 65 -5.16 -0.12 11.73
CA TYR A 65 -6.36 0.56 12.18
C TYR A 65 -7.48 -0.44 12.55
N ARG A 66 -7.69 -1.47 11.73
CA ARG A 66 -8.64 -2.55 12.03
C ARG A 66 -8.30 -3.28 13.34
N THR A 67 -7.01 -3.44 13.62
CA THR A 67 -6.53 -4.11 14.84
C THR A 67 -6.71 -3.23 16.06
N GLN A 68 -6.35 -1.94 15.96
CA GLN A 68 -6.55 -0.96 17.01
C GLN A 68 -8.05 -0.83 17.35
N TRP A 69 -8.91 -0.74 16.34
CA TRP A 69 -10.36 -0.74 16.53
C TRP A 69 -10.84 -1.96 17.32
N ARG A 70 -10.38 -3.17 16.96
CA ARG A 70 -10.76 -4.40 17.68
C ARG A 70 -10.32 -4.39 19.14
N ILE A 71 -9.12 -3.89 19.43
CA ILE A 71 -8.60 -3.79 20.79
C ILE A 71 -9.43 -2.79 21.60
N LEU A 72 -9.80 -1.66 21.02
CA LEU A 72 -10.59 -0.62 21.69
C LEU A 72 -12.06 -1.04 21.86
N ALA A 73 -12.68 -1.63 20.83
CA ALA A 73 -14.07 -2.07 20.87
C ALA A 73 -14.29 -3.25 21.83
N GLY A 74 -13.30 -4.14 21.98
CA GLY A 74 -13.36 -5.27 22.92
C GLY A 74 -13.13 -4.89 24.40
N LYS A 75 -12.88 -3.62 24.71
CA LYS A 75 -12.72 -3.09 26.08
C LYS A 75 -13.99 -2.40 26.62
N SER A 76 -15.15 -2.67 26.01
CA SER A 76 -16.46 -2.11 26.41
C SER A 76 -17.20 -3.05 27.33
#